data_AF-A0A537KRE2-F1
#
_entry.id   AF-A0A537KRE2-F1
#
_cell.length_a   1.000
_cell.length_b   1.000
_cell.length_c   1.000
_cell.angle_alpha   90.00
_cell.angle_beta   90.00
_cell.angle_gamma   90.00
#
_symmetry.space_group_name_H-M   'P 1'
#
loop_
_entity.id
_entity.type
_entity.pdbx_description
1 polymer ?
#
loop_
_entity_poly.entity_id
_entity_poly.type
_entity_poly.pdbx_seq_one_letter_code
_entity_poly.pdbx_strand_id
1 'polypeptide(L)' 'RGRKARNALKLGICGEHGGDPASVAFCHEVGLDYVSCSPFRVPIARLAAAQAALGKDAASTA' A
#
# COMPACT_ATOMS: atom_id res chain seq x y z
N ARG A 1 -7.13 -12.53 9.24
CA ARG A 1 -8.42 -13.15 9.68
C ARG A 1 -9.62 -12.19 9.64
N GLY A 2 -9.46 -10.87 9.76
CA GLY A 2 -10.59 -9.92 9.71
C GLY A 2 -11.47 -10.02 8.47
N ARG A 3 -10.89 -10.10 7.26
CA ARG A 3 -11.65 -10.26 6.01
C ARG A 3 -12.43 -11.57 5.89
N LYS A 4 -12.10 -12.62 6.66
CA LYS A 4 -12.90 -13.86 6.73
C LYS A 4 -14.22 -13.63 7.48
N ALA A 5 -14.22 -12.74 8.47
CA ALA A 5 -15.42 -12.40 9.24
C ALA A 5 -16.25 -11.29 8.56
N ARG A 6 -15.58 -10.36 7.86
CA ARG A 6 -16.24 -9.28 7.11
C ARG A 6 -15.52 -9.05 5.78
N ASN A 7 -16.10 -9.57 4.70
CA ASN A 7 -15.47 -9.55 3.36
C ASN A 7 -15.07 -8.13 2.91
N ALA A 8 -15.89 -7.12 3.18
CA ALA A 8 -15.63 -5.72 2.82
C ALA A 8 -14.88 -4.92 3.91
N LEU A 9 -14.16 -5.57 4.82
CA LEU A 9 -13.37 -4.88 5.84
C LEU A 9 -12.20 -4.10 5.21
N LYS A 10 -12.29 -2.77 5.28
CA LYS A 10 -11.20 -1.85 4.96
C LYS A 10 -10.07 -1.96 5.96
N LEU A 11 -8.85 -2.10 5.47
CA LEU A 11 -7.63 -2.26 6.24
C LEU A 11 -6.58 -1.28 5.75
N GLY A 12 -5.87 -0.66 6.67
CA GLY A 12 -4.75 0.20 6.36
C GLY A 12 -3.68 0.17 7.44
N ILE A 13 -2.57 0.83 7.16
CA ILE A 13 -1.42 0.97 8.07
C ILE A 13 -1.18 2.45 8.38
N CYS A 14 -0.72 2.74 9.60
CA CYS A 14 -0.31 4.06 10.02
C CYS A 14 1.10 4.07 10.63
N GLY A 15 1.70 5.25 10.72
CA GLY A 15 3.02 5.46 11.32
C GLY A 15 4.12 5.63 10.28
N GLU A 16 5.36 5.45 10.72
CA GLU A 16 6.57 5.61 9.90
C GLU A 16 6.52 4.80 8.60
N HIS A 17 6.16 3.51 8.73
CA HIS A 17 6.06 2.56 7.63
C HIS A 17 5.05 2.98 6.55
N GLY A 18 4.04 3.78 6.90
CA GLY A 18 3.08 4.30 5.91
C GLY A 18 3.68 5.28 4.90
N GLY A 19 4.90 5.77 5.15
CA GLY A 19 5.65 6.65 4.25
C GLY A 19 6.98 6.08 3.78
N ASP A 20 7.31 4.83 4.14
CA ASP A 20 8.49 4.12 3.67
C ASP A 20 8.17 3.37 2.37
N PRO A 21 8.87 3.60 1.25
CA PRO A 21 8.52 3.01 -0.04
C PRO A 21 8.49 1.47 -0.06
N ALA A 22 9.43 0.81 0.62
CA ALA A 22 9.48 -0.66 0.67
C ALA A 22 8.28 -1.21 1.44
N SER A 23 7.93 -0.58 2.57
CA SER A 23 6.75 -0.91 3.35
C SER A 23 5.45 -0.66 2.57
N VAL A 24 5.36 0.43 1.81
CA VAL A 24 4.19 0.73 0.95
C VAL A 24 4.02 -0.34 -0.14
N ALA A 25 5.11 -0.77 -0.78
CA ALA A 25 5.08 -1.84 -1.76
C ALA A 25 4.60 -3.17 -1.16
N PHE A 26 5.13 -3.54 0.02
CA PHE A 26 4.66 -4.71 0.76
C PHE A 26 3.17 -4.60 1.11
N CYS A 27 2.71 -3.44 1.59
CA CYS A 27 1.30 -3.20 1.93
C CYS A 27 0.37 -3.37 0.72
N HIS A 28 0.82 -2.95 -0.47
CA HIS A 28 0.11 -3.18 -1.72
C HIS A 28 0.02 -4.68 -2.04
N GLU A 29 1.13 -5.42 -1.92
CA GLU A 29 1.20 -6.86 -2.19
C GLU A 29 0.23 -7.65 -1.30
N VAL A 30 0.20 -7.36 0.01
CA VAL A 30 -0.69 -8.04 0.96
C VAL A 30 -2.15 -7.54 0.89
N GLY A 31 -2.45 -6.56 0.05
CA GLY A 31 -3.82 -6.12 -0.26
C GLY A 31 -4.44 -5.17 0.76
N LEU A 32 -3.65 -4.32 1.43
CA LEU A 32 -4.19 -3.21 2.22
C LEU A 32 -4.91 -2.19 1.32
N ASP A 33 -5.94 -1.54 1.86
CA ASP A 33 -6.74 -0.55 1.13
C ASP A 33 -6.09 0.85 1.15
N TYR A 34 -5.32 1.18 2.20
CA TYR A 34 -4.68 2.50 2.31
C TYR A 34 -3.45 2.49 3.23
N VAL A 35 -2.64 3.55 3.10
CA VAL A 35 -1.54 3.89 4.01
C VAL A 35 -1.76 5.29 4.60
N SER A 36 -1.27 5.53 5.81
CA SER A 36 -1.34 6.82 6.50
C SER A 36 0.04 7.18 7.04
N CYS A 37 0.52 8.37 6.68
CA CYS A 37 1.84 8.87 7.07
C CYS A 37 1.80 10.37 7.38
N SER A 38 2.90 10.90 7.91
CA SER A 38 3.00 12.33 8.20
C SER A 38 2.85 13.19 6.93
N PRO A 39 2.35 14.43 7.02
CA PRO A 39 2.04 15.25 5.85
C PRO A 39 3.18 15.36 4.84
N PHE A 40 4.41 15.50 5.32
CA PHE A 40 5.61 15.62 4.48
C PHE A 40 5.97 14.33 3.73
N ARG A 41 5.52 13.16 4.20
CA ARG A 41 5.73 11.87 3.52
C ARG A 41 4.61 11.51 2.55
N VAL A 42 3.51 12.26 2.53
CA VAL A 42 2.38 11.99 1.62
C VAL A 42 2.81 11.93 0.15
N PRO A 43 3.66 12.85 -0.39
CA PRO A 43 4.13 12.74 -1.76
C PRO A 43 4.94 11.47 -2.02
N ILE A 44 5.78 11.06 -1.07
CA ILE A 44 6.60 9.83 -1.15
C ILE A 44 5.69 8.60 -1.17
N ALA A 45 4.75 8.51 -0.24
CA ALA A 45 3.80 7.39 -0.16
C ALA A 45 2.95 7.26 -1.43
N ARG A 46 2.53 8.39 -2.03
CA ARG A 46 1.78 8.40 -3.30
C ARG A 46 2.60 7.87 -4.46
N LEU A 47 3.84 8.32 -4.60
CA LEU A 47 4.73 7.85 -5.67
C LEU A 47 5.05 6.36 -5.49
N ALA A 48 5.39 5.93 -4.28
CA ALA A 48 5.67 4.52 -3.98
C ALA A 48 4.45 3.62 -4.25
N ALA A 49 3.23 4.06 -3.90
CA ALA A 49 2.01 3.32 -4.19
C ALA A 49 1.77 3.18 -5.71
N ALA A 50 2.04 4.23 -6.49
CA ALA A 50 1.93 4.17 -7.96
C ALA A 50 2.97 3.21 -8.55
N GLN A 51 4.22 3.27 -8.08
CA GLN A 51 5.29 2.36 -8.50
C GLN A 51 4.95 0.89 -8.18
N ALA A 52 4.40 0.62 -6.99
CA ALA A 52 3.98 -0.72 -6.59
C ALA A 52 2.85 -1.28 -7.47
N ALA A 53 1.88 -0.43 -7.85
CA ALA A 53 0.80 -0.81 -8.76
C ALA A 53 1.35 -1.13 -10.17
N LEU A 54 2.17 -0.23 -10.73
CA LEU A 54 2.72 -0.40 -12.08
C LEU A 54 3.73 -1.55 -12.19
N GLY A 55 4.54 -1.78 -11.15
CA GLY A 55 5.51 -2.88 -11.13
C GLY A 55 4.85 -4.26 -11.19
N LYS A 56 3.63 -4.39 -10.67
CA LYS A 56 2.82 -5.60 -10.77
C LYS A 56 2.28 -5.83 -12.20
N ASP A 57 1.91 -4.76 -12.89
CA ASP A 57 1.34 -4.80 -14.24
C ASP A 57 2.42 -5.01 -15.33
N ALA A 58 3.63 -4.47 -15.14
CA ALA A 58 4.75 -4.69 -16.06
C ALA A 58 5.19 -6.16 -16.15
N ALA A 59 5.07 -6.92 -15.05
CA ALA A 59 5.33 -8.36 -15.05
C ALA A 59 4.19 -9.20 -15.67
N SER A 60 2.99 -8.63 -15.82
CA SER A 60 1.84 -9.29 -16.44
C SER A 60 1.72 -9.02 -17.95
N THR A 61 2.53 -8.11 -18.49
CA THR A 61 2.53 -7.69 -19.90
C THR A 61 3.73 -8.19 -20.69
N ALA A 62 4.58 -9.03 -20.08
CA ALA A 62 5.66 -9.78 -20.70
C ALA A 62 5.30 -11.28 -20.75
#